data_AF-A0A0P8Y8P1-F1
#
_entry.id   AF-A0A0P8Y8P1-F1
#
_cell.length_a   1.000
_cell.length_b   1.000
_cell.length_c   1.000
_cell.angle_alpha   90.00
_cell.angle_beta   90.00
_cell.angle_gamma   90.00
#
_symmetry.space_group_name_H-M   'P 1'
#
loop_
_entity.id
_entity.type
_entity.pdbx_description
1 polymer ?
#
loop_
_entity_poly.entity_id
_entity_poly.type
_entity_poly.pdbx_seq_one_letter_code
_entity_poly.pdbx_strand_id
1 'polypeptide(L)' 'MRMLTPREQFRAQGFPDSYIIDRGADGRVMPKTQQTHKCGNSVSPNVAAALVAANCAHLIERKTT' A
#
# COMPACT_ATOMS: atom_id res chain seq x y z
N MET A 1 3.99 -1.32 27.20
CA MET A 1 3.55 -1.00 25.82
C MET A 1 4.78 -0.87 24.91
N ARG A 2 4.68 -1.22 23.61
CA ARG A 2 5.76 -1.01 22.62
C ARG A 2 5.22 -0.42 21.34
N MET A 3 6.10 0.18 20.54
CA MET A 3 5.76 0.64 19.19
C MET A 3 5.55 -0.52 18.23
N LEU A 4 4.67 -0.33 17.25
CA LEU A 4 4.49 -1.24 16.14
C LEU A 4 5.70 -1.18 15.21
N THR A 5 6.18 -2.35 14.79
CA THR A 5 7.17 -2.48 13.72
C THR A 5 6.59 -1.98 12.39
N PRO A 6 7.43 -1.58 11.42
CA PRO A 6 6.93 -1.16 10.11
C PRO A 6 6.00 -2.19 9.46
N ARG A 7 6.34 -3.48 9.51
CA ARG A 7 5.49 -4.54 8.95
C ARG A 7 4.12 -4.62 9.63
N GLU A 8 4.06 -4.46 10.96
CA GLU A 8 2.78 -4.44 11.69
C GLU A 8 1.92 -3.23 11.30
N GLN A 9 2.52 -2.06 11.06
CA GLN A 9 1.80 -0.87 10.62
C GLN A 9 1.20 -1.07 9.20
N PHE A 10 1.96 -1.63 8.25
CA PHE A 10 1.45 -1.92 6.91
C PHE A 10 0.32 -2.97 6.93
N ARG A 11 0.44 -4.02 7.77
CA ARG A 11 -0.65 -5.00 7.96
C ARG A 11 -1.91 -4.35 8.52
N ALA A 12 -1.78 -3.45 9.48
CA ALA A 12 -2.92 -2.72 10.06
C ALA A 12 -3.66 -1.88 9.01
N GLN A 13 -2.98 -1.43 7.96
CA GLN A 13 -3.59 -0.74 6.83
C GLN A 13 -4.15 -1.68 5.73
N GLY A 14 -4.00 -3.00 5.88
CA GLY A 14 -4.50 -3.99 4.93
C GLY A 14 -3.55 -4.28 3.76
N PHE A 15 -2.27 -3.88 3.85
CA PHE A 15 -1.29 -4.31 2.85
C PHE A 15 -0.94 -5.79 3.04
N PRO A 16 -0.81 -6.55 1.94
CA PRO A 16 -0.41 -7.95 2.02
C PRO A 16 1.05 -8.10 2.46
N ASP A 17 1.41 -9.27 3.00
CA ASP A 17 2.77 -9.57 3.44
C ASP A 17 3.79 -9.58 2.28
N SER A 18 3.32 -9.84 1.06
CA SER A 18 4.10 -9.73 -0.17
C SER A 18 4.42 -8.29 -0.57
N TYR A 19 3.78 -7.28 0.04
CA TYR A 19 4.08 -5.88 -0.26
C TYR A 19 5.48 -5.51 0.24
N ILE A 20 6.30 -4.99 -0.67
CA ILE A 20 7.70 -4.66 -0.43
C ILE A 20 7.78 -3.30 0.25
N ILE A 21 8.34 -3.26 1.47
CA ILE A 21 8.43 -2.03 2.28
C ILE A 21 9.87 -1.62 2.59
N ASP A 22 10.83 -2.50 2.33
CA ASP A 22 12.22 -2.39 2.79
C ASP A 22 13.18 -1.93 1.69
N ARG A 23 12.71 -1.77 0.45
CA ARG A 23 13.49 -1.31 -0.69
C ARG A 23 12.63 -0.49 -1.65
N GLY A 24 13.26 0.49 -2.29
CA GLY A 24 12.65 1.28 -3.35
C GLY A 24 12.58 0.54 -4.69
N ALA A 25 11.91 1.15 -5.66
CA ALA A 25 11.87 0.64 -7.04
C ALA A 25 13.26 0.62 -7.71
N ASP A 26 14.19 1.44 -7.20
CA ASP A 26 15.60 1.46 -7.59
C ASP A 26 16.45 0.41 -6.84
N GLY A 27 15.83 -0.44 -6.01
CA GLY A 27 16.50 -1.47 -5.21
C GLY A 27 17.23 -0.94 -3.97
N ARG A 28 17.23 0.38 -3.70
CA ARG A 28 17.90 0.94 -2.52
C ARG A 28 17.15 0.56 -1.25
N VAL A 29 17.90 0.13 -0.23
CA VAL A 29 17.34 -0.22 1.08
C VAL A 29 16.72 1.01 1.73
N MET A 30 15.53 0.83 2.28
CA MET A 30 14.77 1.90 2.91
C MET A 30 14.86 1.80 4.44
N PRO A 31 15.39 2.83 5.12
CA PRO A 31 15.52 2.81 6.58
C PRO A 31 14.14 2.80 7.24
N LYS A 32 14.05 2.23 8.45
CA LYS A 32 12.77 2.06 9.19
C LYS A 32 11.96 3.36 9.30
N THR A 33 12.60 4.50 9.47
CA THR A 33 11.96 5.82 9.53
C THR A 33 11.22 6.16 8.24
N GLN A 34 11.81 5.89 7.08
CA GLN A 34 11.16 6.08 5.79
C GLN A 34 10.03 5.08 5.57
N GLN A 35 10.16 3.83 6.04
CA GLN A 35 9.09 2.84 5.95
C GLN A 35 7.84 3.32 6.72
N THR A 36 8.03 3.73 7.99
CA THR A 36 6.97 4.30 8.84
C THR A 36 6.39 5.58 8.23
N HIS A 37 7.23 6.48 7.73
CA HIS A 37 6.78 7.72 7.07
C HIS A 37 5.90 7.43 5.85
N LYS A 38 6.28 6.47 5.00
CA LYS A 38 5.48 6.08 3.83
C LYS A 38 4.19 5.36 4.24
N CYS A 39 4.26 4.51 5.27
CA CYS A 39 3.08 3.87 5.86
C CYS A 39 2.07 4.92 6.34
N GLY A 40 2.51 5.93 7.10
CA GLY A 40 1.63 6.98 7.63
C GLY A 40 1.00 7.89 6.56
N ASN A 41 1.60 7.96 5.38
CA ASN A 41 1.09 8.76 4.25
C ASN A 41 0.40 7.91 3.16
N SER A 42 0.26 6.59 3.36
CA SER A 42 -0.40 5.73 2.38
C SER A 42 -1.92 5.73 2.55
N VAL A 43 -2.64 5.22 1.55
CA VAL A 43 -4.06 4.90 1.65
C VAL A 43 -4.21 3.38 1.74
N SER A 44 -5.14 2.91 2.59
CA SER A 44 -5.45 1.49 2.70
C SER A 44 -5.88 0.91 1.33
N PRO A 45 -5.32 -0.23 0.88
CA PRO A 45 -5.68 -0.85 -0.39
C PRO A 45 -7.18 -1.16 -0.50
N ASN A 46 -7.81 -1.57 0.60
CA ASN A 46 -9.25 -1.90 0.62
C ASN A 46 -10.11 -0.65 0.37
N VAL A 47 -9.75 0.47 0.98
CA VAL A 47 -10.45 1.75 0.78
C VAL A 47 -10.24 2.24 -0.65
N ALA A 48 -9.00 2.20 -1.15
CA ALA A 48 -8.69 2.59 -2.52
C ALA A 48 -9.49 1.74 -3.53
N ALA A 49 -9.55 0.42 -3.34
CA ALA A 49 -10.31 -0.49 -4.20
C ALA A 49 -11.81 -0.17 -4.21
N ALA A 50 -12.41 0.08 -3.04
CA ALA A 50 -13.82 0.44 -2.93
C ALA A 50 -14.15 1.77 -3.63
N LEU A 51 -13.29 2.79 -3.47
CA LEU A 51 -13.46 4.08 -4.13
C LEU A 51 -13.38 3.96 -5.65
N VAL A 52 -12.41 3.21 -6.18
CA VAL A 52 -12.29 2.97 -7.62
C VAL A 52 -13.50 2.22 -8.15
N ALA A 53 -13.96 1.16 -7.47
CA ALA A 53 -15.14 0.40 -7.88
C ALA A 53 -16.41 1.27 -7.93
N ALA A 54 -16.59 2.17 -6.96
CA ALA A 54 -17.76 3.05 -6.91
C ALA A 54 -17.75 4.16 -7.98
N ASN A 55 -16.57 4.69 -8.34
CA ASN A 55 -16.48 5.93 -9.13
C ASN A 55 -15.93 5.74 -10.56
N CYS A 56 -15.17 4.68 -10.82
CA CYS A 56 -14.35 4.56 -12.04
C CYS A 56 -14.88 3.53 -13.05
N ALA A 57 -16.14 3.08 -12.94
CA ALA A 57 -16.72 2.10 -13.87
C ALA A 57 -16.64 2.55 -15.36
N HIS A 58 -16.67 3.85 -15.60
CA HIS A 58 -16.57 4.46 -16.93
C HIS A 58 -15.17 4.37 -17.57
N LEU A 59 -14.12 4.03 -16.80
CA LEU A 59 -12.74 3.90 -17.29
C LEU A 59 -12.39 2.48 -17.74
N ILE A 60 -13.31 1.51 -17.60
CA ILE A 60 -13.04 0.10 -17.92
C ILE A 60 -12.96 -0.07 -19.44
N GLU A 61 -11.74 -0.30 -19.95
CA GLU A 61 -11.53 -0.69 -21.34
C GLU A 61 -11.81 -2.20 -21.51
N ARG A 62 -12.86 -2.54 -22.25
CA ARG A 62 -13.17 -3.94 -22.60
C ARG A 62 -12.36 -4.34 -23.83
N LYS A 63 -11.39 -5.25 -23.67
CA LYS A 63 -10.75 -5.91 -24.81
C LYS A 63 -11.77 -6.82 -25.50
N THR A 64 -12.21 -6.44 -26.69
CA THR A 64 -12.93 -7.33 -27.61
C THR A 64 -12.00 -8.45 -28.03
N THR A 65 -12.39 -9.69 -27.73
CA THR A 65 -11.71 -10.91 -28.18
C THR A 65 -12.16 -11.25 -29.59
#